data_AF-A0A2E7SKC9-F1
#
_entry.id   AF-A0A2E7SKC9-F1
#
_cell.length_a   1.000
_cell.length_b   1.000
_cell.length_c   1.000
_cell.angle_alpha   90.00
_cell.angle_beta   90.00
_cell.angle_gamma   90.00
#
_symmetry.space_group_name_H-M   'P 1'
#
loop_
_entity.id
_entity.type
_entity.pdbx_description
1 polymer ?
#
loop_
_entity_poly.entity_id
_entity_poly.type
_entity_poly.pdbx_seq_one_letter_code
_entity_poly.pdbx_strand_id
1 'polypeptide(L)'
;MKEIDEKTQQALLLFNRRAEAAEKELEASAKIKRAEKAKDEAVIALQKAKDSGAEPEVVAEAEALWRNALDTWQKLRDGEETPEETPEETPEETQEETQEETPEET
;
A
#
# COMPACT_ATOMS: atom_id res chain seq x y z
N MET A 1 0.67 21.86 37.24
CA MET A 1 1.00 21.32 35.91
C MET A 1 1.19 22.53 35.00
N LYS A 2 2.27 22.59 34.21
CA LYS A 2 2.40 23.65 33.21
C LYS A 2 1.42 23.33 32.10
N GLU A 3 0.35 24.10 32.00
CA GLU A 3 -0.60 24.01 30.90
C GLU A 3 0.15 24.32 29.61
N ILE A 4 -0.01 23.46 28.61
CA ILE A 4 0.56 23.69 27.28
C ILE A 4 -0.11 24.92 26.70
N ASP A 5 0.69 25.90 26.27
CA ASP A 5 0.22 27.13 25.67
C ASP A 5 -0.64 26.82 24.42
N GLU A 6 -1.71 27.59 24.23
CA GLU A 6 -2.69 27.39 23.14
C GLU A 6 -2.03 27.38 21.76
N LYS A 7 -0.95 28.16 21.59
CA LYS A 7 -0.14 28.17 20.36
C LYS A 7 0.59 26.85 20.14
N THR A 8 1.04 26.19 21.20
CA THR A 8 1.69 24.88 21.14
C THR A 8 0.67 23.78 20.82
N GLN A 9 -0.55 23.86 21.35
CA GLN A 9 -1.63 22.93 20.98
C GLN A 9 -1.99 23.04 19.49
N GLN A 10 -2.12 24.26 18.98
CA GLN A 10 -2.38 24.49 17.56
C GLN A 10 -1.24 23.98 16.67
N ALA A 11 0.02 24.19 17.08
CA ALA A 11 1.17 23.67 16.36
C ALA A 11 1.18 22.13 16.30
N LEU A 12 0.85 21.45 17.41
CA LEU A 12 0.73 19.99 17.47
C LEU A 12 -0.41 19.47 16.59
N LEU A 13 -1.58 20.13 16.60
CA LEU A 13 -2.70 19.76 15.73
C LEU A 13 -2.36 19.86 14.25
N LEU A 14 -1.66 20.94 13.85
CA LEU A 14 -1.22 21.12 12.46
C LEU A 14 -0.15 20.09 12.06
N PHE A 15 0.77 19.76 12.98
CA PHE A 15 1.78 18.74 12.74
C PHE A 15 1.14 17.36 12.57
N ASN A 16 0.24 16.96 13.47
CA ASN A 16 -0.48 15.68 13.37
C ASN A 16 -1.28 15.60 12.07
N ARG A 17 -2.02 16.65 11.72
CA ARG A 17 -2.77 16.70 10.46
C ARG A 17 -1.87 16.52 9.23
N ARG A 18 -0.64 17.06 9.28
CA ARG A 18 0.33 16.92 8.20
C ARG A 18 0.97 15.53 8.18
N ALA A 19 1.24 14.95 9.35
CA ALA A 19 1.70 13.58 9.48
C ALA A 19 0.66 12.61 8.90
N GLU A 20 -0.62 12.72 9.30
CA GLU A 20 -1.72 11.92 8.78
C GLU A 20 -1.89 12.07 7.25
N ALA A 21 -1.71 13.29 6.71
CA ALA A 21 -1.77 13.51 5.27
C ALA A 21 -0.59 12.85 4.52
N ALA A 22 0.61 12.89 5.09
CA ALA A 22 1.80 12.24 4.53
C ALA A 22 1.69 10.71 4.59
N GLU A 23 1.15 10.16 5.68
CA GLU A 23 0.89 8.73 5.83
C GLU A 23 -0.17 8.24 4.83
N LYS A 24 -1.25 9.01 4.61
CA LYS A 24 -2.27 8.68 3.60
C LYS A 24 -1.71 8.71 2.18
N GLU A 25 -0.82 9.66 1.87
CA GLU A 25 -0.15 9.71 0.57
C GLU A 25 0.80 8.52 0.36
N LEU A 26 1.57 8.17 1.40
CA LEU A 26 2.42 6.98 1.39
C LEU A 26 1.60 5.70 1.23
N GLU A 27 0.51 5.55 1.98
CA GLU A 27 -0.38 4.39 1.92
C GLU A 27 -1.03 4.27 0.54
N ALA A 28 -1.51 5.37 -0.05
CA ALA A 28 -2.04 5.37 -1.42
C ALA A 28 -0.98 4.92 -2.44
N SER A 29 0.25 5.44 -2.33
CA SER A 29 1.35 5.04 -3.20
C SER A 29 1.75 3.57 -3.01
N ALA A 30 1.71 3.06 -1.77
CA ALA A 30 2.00 1.67 -1.44
C ALA A 30 0.89 0.73 -1.95
N LYS A 31 -0.39 1.12 -1.81
CA LYS A 31 -1.54 0.37 -2.35
C LYS A 31 -1.44 0.22 -3.87
N ILE A 32 -1.07 1.27 -4.59
CA ILE A 32 -0.87 1.21 -6.05
C ILE A 32 0.28 0.24 -6.40
N LYS A 33 1.42 0.30 -5.69
CA LYS A 33 2.55 -0.61 -5.91
C LYS A 33 2.19 -2.07 -5.62
N ARG A 34 1.46 -2.35 -4.52
CA ARG A 34 1.00 -3.70 -4.19
C ARG A 34 0.02 -4.23 -5.25
N ALA A 35 -0.91 -3.39 -5.72
CA ALA A 35 -1.84 -3.76 -6.78
C ALA A 35 -1.13 -3.99 -8.14
N GLU A 36 -0.08 -3.22 -8.44
CA GLU A 36 0.74 -3.44 -9.64
C GLU A 36 1.42 -4.80 -9.61
N LYS A 37 2.05 -5.14 -8.48
CA LYS A 37 2.68 -6.44 -8.27
C LYS A 37 1.67 -7.59 -8.38
N ALA A 38 0.49 -7.45 -7.77
CA ALA A 38 -0.58 -8.45 -7.86
C ALA A 38 -1.06 -8.67 -9.31
N LYS A 39 -1.17 -7.60 -10.10
CA LYS A 39 -1.49 -7.70 -11.54
C LYS A 39 -0.40 -8.47 -12.28
N ASP A 40 0.88 -8.16 -12.04
CA ASP A 40 2.00 -8.83 -12.72
C ASP A 40 2.11 -10.32 -12.32
N GLU A 41 1.88 -10.65 -11.05
CA GLU A 41 1.80 -12.04 -10.57
C GLU A 41 0.63 -12.80 -11.23
N ALA A 42 -0.54 -12.16 -11.38
CA ALA A 42 -1.67 -12.74 -12.09
C ALA A 42 -1.39 -12.96 -13.60
N VAL A 43 -0.64 -12.05 -14.26
CA VAL A 43 -0.17 -12.26 -15.64
C VAL A 43 0.75 -13.47 -15.73
N ILE A 44 1.70 -13.60 -14.80
CA ILE A 44 2.63 -14.74 -14.77
C ILE A 44 1.87 -16.05 -14.56
N ALA A 45 0.91 -16.08 -13.64
CA ALA A 45 0.07 -17.25 -13.37
C ALA A 45 -0.77 -17.65 -14.58
N LEU A 46 -1.39 -16.68 -15.25
CA LEU A 46 -2.15 -16.89 -16.48
C LEU A 46 -1.26 -17.43 -17.61
N GLN A 47 -0.08 -16.85 -17.80
CA GLN A 47 0.87 -17.29 -18.82
C GLN A 47 1.33 -18.72 -18.53
N LYS A 48 1.68 -19.02 -17.27
CA LYS A 48 2.06 -20.37 -16.85
C LYS A 48 0.94 -21.39 -17.06
N ALA A 49 -0.32 -21.03 -16.79
CA ALA A 49 -1.48 -21.89 -17.05
C ALA A 49 -1.63 -22.18 -18.55
N LYS A 50 -1.45 -21.17 -19.40
CA LYS A 50 -1.48 -21.30 -20.86
C LYS A 50 -0.32 -22.17 -21.38
N ASP A 51 0.90 -21.94 -20.91
CA ASP A 51 2.10 -22.69 -21.31
C ASP A 51 2.08 -24.15 -20.84
N SER A 52 1.47 -24.42 -19.68
CA SER A 52 1.34 -25.79 -19.14
C SER A 52 0.19 -26.58 -19.78
N GLY A 53 -0.59 -25.96 -20.67
CA GLY A 53 -1.79 -26.59 -21.26
C GLY A 53 -2.86 -26.89 -20.21
N ALA A 54 -3.00 -26.02 -19.20
CA ALA A 54 -4.04 -26.16 -18.17
C ALA A 54 -5.43 -26.18 -18.81
N GLU A 55 -6.39 -26.76 -18.08
CA GLU A 55 -7.76 -26.83 -18.56
C GLU A 55 -8.32 -25.42 -18.87
N PRO A 56 -9.17 -25.29 -19.90
CA PRO A 56 -9.70 -23.99 -20.32
C PRO A 56 -10.45 -23.26 -19.20
N GLU A 57 -11.04 -23.99 -18.26
CA GLU A 57 -11.66 -23.42 -17.06
C GLU A 57 -10.62 -22.76 -16.14
N VAL A 58 -9.47 -23.42 -15.90
CA VAL A 58 -8.37 -22.87 -15.09
C VAL A 58 -7.76 -21.63 -15.73
N VAL A 59 -7.64 -21.62 -17.06
CA VAL A 59 -7.18 -20.43 -17.81
C VAL A 59 -8.20 -19.31 -17.73
N ALA A 60 -9.50 -19.61 -17.78
CA ALA A 60 -10.57 -18.63 -17.67
C ALA A 60 -10.66 -18.03 -16.25
N GLU A 61 -10.49 -18.84 -15.21
CA GLU A 61 -10.42 -18.38 -13.82
C GLU A 61 -9.19 -17.49 -13.59
N ALA A 62 -8.02 -17.90 -14.10
CA ALA A 62 -6.82 -17.07 -14.04
C ALA A 62 -6.98 -15.74 -14.81
N GLU A 63 -7.72 -15.75 -15.93
CA GLU A 63 -8.01 -14.54 -16.71
C GLU A 63 -9.02 -13.63 -16.02
N ALA A 64 -10.00 -14.20 -15.32
CA ALA A 64 -10.93 -13.46 -14.49
C ALA A 64 -10.20 -12.78 -13.32
N LEU A 65 -9.29 -13.50 -12.65
CA LEU A 65 -8.44 -12.96 -11.58
C LEU A 65 -7.52 -11.85 -12.10
N TRP A 66 -6.89 -12.03 -13.26
CA TRP A 66 -6.08 -11.00 -13.89
C TRP A 66 -6.88 -9.74 -14.24
N ARG A 67 -8.08 -9.91 -14.82
CA ARG A 67 -8.96 -8.77 -15.14
C ARG A 67 -9.41 -8.04 -13.87
N ASN A 68 -9.74 -8.76 -12.81
CA ASN A 68 -10.12 -8.16 -11.53
C ASN A 68 -8.94 -7.38 -10.91
N ALA A 69 -7.74 -7.96 -10.88
CA ALA A 69 -6.54 -7.27 -10.40
C ALA A 69 -6.20 -6.02 -11.23
N LEU A 70 -6.39 -6.07 -12.55
CA LEU A 70 -6.17 -4.94 -13.45
C LEU A 70 -7.19 -3.82 -13.23
N ASP A 71 -8.46 -4.16 -13.04
CA ASP A 71 -9.54 -3.20 -12.73
C ASP A 71 -9.26 -2.50 -11.39
N THR A 72 -8.90 -3.25 -10.34
CA THR A 72 -8.53 -2.70 -9.04
C THR A 72 -7.30 -1.78 -9.12
N TRP A 73 -6.25 -2.18 -9.83
CA TRP A 73 -5.08 -1.31 -10.05
C TRP A 73 -5.44 -0.05 -10.84
N GLN A 74 -6.29 -0.15 -11.87
CA GLN A 74 -6.73 1.02 -12.63
C GLN A 74 -7.51 2.01 -11.78
N LYS A 75 -8.43 1.53 -10.93
CA LYS A 75 -9.20 2.37 -10.00
C LYS A 75 -8.31 3.10 -8.99
N LEU A 76 -7.39 2.36 -8.36
CA LEU A 76 -6.41 2.93 -7.43
C LEU A 76 -5.50 3.97 -8.10
N ARG A 77 -5.12 3.74 -9.37
CA ARG A 77 -4.30 4.67 -10.16
C ARG A 77 -5.07 5.91 -10.61
N ASP A 78 -6.34 5.76 -10.98
CA ASP A 78 -7.19 6.88 -11.40
C ASP A 78 -7.59 7.79 -10.23
N GLY A 79 -7.30 7.37 -8.99
CA GLY A 79 -7.71 8.06 -7.77
C GLY A 79 -9.20 7.90 -7.48
N GLU A 80 -9.85 6.89 -8.08
CA GLU A 80 -11.18 6.48 -7.67
C GLU A 80 -11.06 5.89 -6.27
N GLU A 81 -11.58 6.60 -5.26
CA GLU A 81 -11.71 6.07 -3.90
C GLU A 81 -12.63 4.84 -3.97
N THR A 82 -12.04 3.67 -4.19
CA THR A 82 -12.70 2.41 -3.90
C THR A 82 -13.21 2.51 -2.46
N PRO A 83 -14.49 2.17 -2.19
CA PRO A 83 -15.04 2.27 -0.85
C PRO A 83 -14.04 1.62 0.09
N GLU A 84 -13.69 2.34 1.15
CA GLU A 84 -12.66 2.01 2.15
C GLU A 84 -12.81 0.55 2.58
N GLU A 85 -12.23 -0.39 1.84
CA GLU A 85 -11.96 -1.72 2.34
C GLU A 85 -10.87 -1.47 3.36
N THR A 86 -11.32 -1.43 4.62
CA THR A 86 -10.48 -1.50 5.82
C THR A 86 -9.25 -2.29 5.46
N PRO A 87 -8.05 -1.69 5.51
CA PRO A 87 -6.84 -2.41 5.17
C PRO A 87 -6.82 -3.66 6.04
N GLU A 88 -6.95 -4.82 5.40
CA GLU A 88 -6.66 -6.08 6.05
C GLU A 88 -5.23 -5.92 6.56
N GLU A 89 -5.09 -5.76 7.89
CA GLU A 89 -3.83 -5.62 8.61
C GLU A 89 -3.02 -6.88 8.38
N THR A 90 -2.47 -7.01 7.17
CA THR A 90 -1.35 -7.89 6.94
C THR A 90 -0.19 -7.20 7.63
N PRO A 91 0.37 -7.75 8.71
CA PRO A 91 1.50 -7.12 9.37
C PRO A 91 2.63 -7.03 8.35
N GLU A 92 2.89 -5.81 7.88
CA GLU A 92 4.05 -5.51 7.06
C GLU A 92 5.26 -5.58 8.01
N GLU A 93 5.84 -6.78 8.11
CA GLU A 93 7.22 -6.96 8.54
C GLU A 93 8.11 -6.16 7.60
N THR A 94 8.29 -4.87 7.87
CA THR A 94 9.45 -4.13 7.39
C THR A 94 10.46 -4.10 8.52
N GLN A 95 11.28 -5.13 8.53
CA GLN A 95 12.64 -5.05 9.06
C GLN A 95 13.41 -4.08 8.15
N GLU A 96 13.90 -2.97 8.68
CA GLU A 96 15.12 -2.28 8.25
C GLU A 96 15.52 -1.33 9.40
N GLU A 97 16.37 -1.79 10.30
CA GLU A 97 17.81 -1.53 10.32
C GLU A 97 18.21 -0.04 10.39
N THR A 98 18.76 0.31 11.56
CA THR A 98 20.06 0.97 11.72
C THR A 98 20.20 2.42 11.24
N GLN A 99 19.85 3.39 12.11
CA GLN A 99 20.53 4.70 12.24
C GLN A 99 20.37 5.11 13.73
N GLU A 100 21.36 5.60 14.47
CA GLU A 100 22.43 6.51 14.12
C GLU A 100 23.50 6.46 15.24
N GLU A 101 24.77 6.25 14.87
CA GLU A 101 25.90 6.63 15.72
C GLU A 101 25.94 8.16 15.82
N THR A 102 26.12 8.73 17.00
CA THR A 102 26.94 9.95 17.14
C THR A 102 27.47 10.12 18.58
N PRO A 103 28.66 10.72 18.74
CA PRO A 103 29.60 10.51 19.83
C PRO A 103 29.33 11.42 21.03
N GLU A 104 29.64 10.95 22.23
CA GLU A 104 29.76 11.83 23.39
C GLU A 104 31.25 11.96 23.77
N GLU A 105 31.85 13.03 23.28
CA GLU A 105 33.02 13.64 23.89
C GLU A 105 32.51 14.56 25.00
N THR A 106 32.63 14.16 26.28
CA THR A 106 32.90 15.07 27.41
C THR A 106 33.48 14.33 28.61
#